data_AF-A0A9P6UKU4-F1
#
_entry.id   AF-A0A9P6UKU4-F1
#
_cell.length_a   1.000
_cell.length_b   1.000
_cell.length_c   1.000
_cell.angle_alpha   90.00
_cell.angle_beta   90.00
_cell.angle_gamma   90.00
#
_symmetry.space_group_name_H-M   'P 1'
#
loop_
_entity.id
_entity.type
_entity.pdbx_description
1 polymer ?
#
loop_
_entity_poly.entity_id
_entity_poly.type
_entity_poly.pdbx_seq_one_letter_code
_entity_poly.pdbx_strand_id
1 'polypeptide(L)'
;MQDAVVLANCIYELPRNPTPQDITQAFAYYKSERFPFAKTAYDTSHRLASIVKQNWYYSILRALLRYLPKSVFTRSLQVMYHYRPQATFLPPVQDKGQIKPAPQPSLLRAQLARDNATVAAAAALAADVNHEAGLESSLNPPQRHDMDASSLYTTSSTAAGSAVTTVIHKEEVEGAIAV
;
A
#
# COMPACT_ATOMS: atom_id res chain seq x y z
N MET A 1 -1.29 -11.98 18.31
CA MET A 1 -1.17 -12.36 16.88
C MET A 1 -0.97 -11.16 15.97
N GLN A 2 -1.72 -10.05 16.11
CA GLN A 2 -1.56 -8.85 15.26
C GLN A 2 -0.13 -8.29 15.27
N ASP A 3 0.52 -8.25 16.44
CA ASP A 3 1.88 -7.75 16.64
C ASP A 3 2.90 -8.49 15.77
N ALA A 4 2.78 -9.81 15.69
CA ALA A 4 3.67 -10.65 14.88
C ALA A 4 3.52 -10.35 13.39
N VAL A 5 2.30 -10.06 12.91
CA VAL A 5 2.07 -9.73 11.49
C VAL A 5 2.71 -8.39 11.14
N VAL A 6 2.49 -7.35 11.97
CA VAL A 6 3.08 -6.02 11.72
C VAL A 6 4.60 -6.09 11.81
N LEU A 7 5.14 -6.81 12.80
CA LEU A 7 6.58 -7.00 12.93
C LEU A 7 7.18 -7.76 11.73
N ALA A 8 6.50 -8.82 11.26
CA ALA A 8 6.93 -9.55 10.07
C ALA A 8 6.93 -8.66 8.83
N ASN A 9 5.94 -7.77 8.67
CA ASN A 9 5.92 -6.78 7.60
C ASN A 9 7.12 -5.83 7.69
N CYS A 10 7.41 -5.29 8.87
CA CYS A 10 8.57 -4.42 9.08
C CYS A 10 9.90 -5.12 8.79
N ILE A 11 10.04 -6.40 9.14
CA ILE A 11 11.24 -7.20 8.85
C ILE A 11 11.35 -7.49 7.35
N TYR A 12 10.24 -7.78 6.68
CA TYR A 12 10.21 -8.07 5.24
C TYR A 12 10.56 -6.84 4.40
N GLU A 13 10.29 -5.64 4.89
CA GLU A 13 10.65 -4.37 4.26
C GLU A 13 12.14 -4.02 4.37
N LEU A 14 12.92 -4.73 5.19
CA LEU A 14 14.36 -4.46 5.33
C LEU A 14 15.13 -4.78 4.04
N PRO A 15 16.19 -4.01 3.73
CA PRO A 15 17.06 -4.32 2.59
C PRO A 15 17.80 -5.65 2.81
N ARG A 16 18.30 -6.26 1.72
CA ARG A 16 19.02 -7.55 1.77
C ARG A 16 20.21 -7.56 2.75
N ASN A 17 20.87 -6.42 2.90
CA ASN A 17 21.98 -6.22 3.83
C ASN A 17 21.61 -5.10 4.82
N PRO A 18 20.83 -5.40 5.87
CA PRO A 18 20.34 -4.40 6.79
C PRO A 18 21.48 -3.83 7.65
N THR A 19 21.53 -2.51 7.77
CA THR A 19 22.38 -1.85 8.75
C THR A 19 21.69 -1.84 10.13
N PRO A 20 22.44 -1.65 11.24
CA PRO A 20 21.84 -1.48 12.55
C PRO A 20 20.83 -0.31 12.63
N GLN A 21 21.04 0.72 11.80
CA GLN A 21 20.14 1.87 11.71
C GLN A 21 18.80 1.46 11.07
N ASP A 22 18.82 0.69 9.99
CA ASP A 22 17.60 0.19 9.32
C ASP A 22 16.75 -0.65 10.27
N ILE A 23 17.40 -1.52 11.07
CA ILE A 23 16.71 -2.36 12.06
C ILE A 23 16.05 -1.48 13.12
N THR A 24 16.77 -0.49 13.66
CA THR A 24 16.25 0.43 14.67
C THR A 24 15.06 1.22 14.12
N GLN A 25 15.16 1.67 12.88
CA GLN A 25 14.10 2.39 12.19
C GLN A 25 12.87 1.49 11.95
N ALA A 26 13.06 0.23 11.56
CA ALA A 26 11.97 -0.74 11.41
C ALA A 26 11.23 -0.97 12.73
N PHE A 27 11.93 -1.08 13.86
CA PHE A 27 11.30 -1.16 15.19
C PHE A 27 10.59 0.13 15.59
N ALA A 28 11.13 1.30 15.22
CA ALA A 28 10.45 2.58 15.45
C ALA A 28 9.13 2.66 14.67
N TYR A 29 9.11 2.20 13.41
CA TYR A 29 7.89 2.09 12.61
C TYR A 29 6.89 1.09 13.18
N TYR A 30 7.35 -0.09 13.59
CA TYR A 30 6.50 -1.06 14.28
C TYR A 30 5.83 -0.43 15.51
N LYS A 31 6.62 0.30 16.33
CA LYS A 31 6.10 0.97 17.52
C LYS A 31 5.09 2.05 17.16
N SER A 32 5.37 2.91 16.18
CA SER A 32 4.45 3.99 15.79
C SER A 32 3.13 3.47 15.23
N GLU A 33 3.17 2.39 14.44
CA GLU A 33 1.98 1.76 13.87
C GLU A 33 1.16 1.03 14.95
N ARG A 34 1.81 0.24 15.81
CA ARG A 34 1.11 -0.71 16.68
C ARG A 34 0.75 -0.17 18.06
N PHE A 35 1.60 0.68 18.64
CA PHE A 35 1.42 1.21 20.00
C PHE A 35 0.05 1.85 20.25
N PRO A 36 -0.50 2.73 19.39
CA PRO A 36 -1.80 3.34 19.66
C PRO A 36 -2.91 2.30 19.78
N PHE A 37 -2.98 1.34 18.84
CA PHE A 37 -3.98 0.27 18.90
C PHE A 37 -3.80 -0.65 20.11
N ALA A 38 -2.54 -0.92 20.51
CA ALA A 38 -2.24 -1.78 21.65
C ALA A 38 -2.70 -1.11 22.95
N LYS A 39 -2.41 0.19 23.08
CA LYS A 39 -2.85 1.00 24.21
C LYS A 39 -4.36 1.09 24.28
N THR A 40 -5.06 1.36 23.18
CA THR A 40 -6.53 1.43 23.16
C THR A 40 -7.15 0.08 23.53
N ALA A 41 -6.61 -1.03 23.02
CA ALA A 41 -7.08 -2.38 23.36
C ALA A 41 -6.85 -2.70 24.85
N TYR A 42 -5.69 -2.31 25.39
CA TYR A 42 -5.37 -2.46 26.82
C TYR A 42 -6.33 -1.63 27.69
N ASP A 43 -6.47 -0.33 27.40
CA ASP A 43 -7.36 0.58 28.14
C ASP A 43 -8.81 0.07 28.11
N THR A 44 -9.27 -0.42 26.96
CA THR A 44 -10.62 -1.00 26.80
C THR A 44 -10.78 -2.27 27.63
N SER A 45 -9.81 -3.20 27.55
CA SER A 45 -9.84 -4.44 28.33
C SER A 45 -9.78 -4.17 29.84
N HIS A 46 -8.97 -3.20 30.26
CA HIS A 46 -8.85 -2.79 31.65
C HIS A 46 -10.17 -2.18 32.20
N ARG A 47 -10.85 -1.36 31.39
CA ARG A 47 -12.18 -0.83 31.72
C ARG A 47 -13.22 -1.95 31.82
N LEU A 48 -13.23 -2.88 30.87
CA LEU A 48 -14.13 -4.04 30.89
C LEU A 48 -13.87 -4.94 32.10
N ALA A 49 -12.61 -5.18 32.47
CA ALA A 49 -12.25 -5.93 33.67
C ALA A 49 -12.77 -5.24 34.94
N SER A 50 -12.74 -3.91 34.98
CA SER A 50 -13.26 -3.14 36.11
C SER A 50 -14.78 -3.30 36.29
N ILE A 51 -15.54 -3.49 35.20
CA ILE A 51 -17.00 -3.72 35.24
C ILE A 51 -17.37 -5.01 35.99
N VAL A 52 -16.47 -6.00 36.03
CA VAL A 52 -16.70 -7.29 36.71
C VAL A 52 -16.65 -7.15 38.24
N LYS A 53 -16.05 -6.07 38.76
CA LYS A 53 -15.90 -5.86 40.22
C LYS A 53 -17.26 -5.73 40.91
N GLN A 54 -17.33 -6.22 42.14
CA GLN A 54 -18.55 -6.24 42.96
C GLN A 54 -18.78 -4.92 43.73
N ASN A 55 -18.81 -3.79 43.03
CA ASN A 55 -19.24 -2.51 43.63
C ASN A 55 -20.62 -2.11 43.12
N TRP A 56 -21.36 -1.34 43.93
CA TRP A 56 -22.71 -0.88 43.59
C TRP A 56 -22.74 -0.05 42.30
N TYR A 57 -21.75 0.81 42.07
CA TYR A 57 -21.67 1.61 40.85
C TYR A 57 -21.44 0.76 39.59
N TYR A 58 -20.64 -0.31 39.68
CA TYR A 58 -20.46 -1.26 38.57
C TYR A 58 -21.72 -2.11 38.31
N SER A 59 -22.59 -2.25 39.30
CA SER A 59 -23.88 -2.92 39.12
C SER A 59 -24.83 -2.06 38.28
N ILE A 60 -24.85 -0.74 38.50
CA ILE A 60 -25.56 0.22 37.63
C ILE A 60 -24.98 0.18 36.23
N LEU A 61 -23.66 0.21 36.08
CA LEU A 61 -23.00 0.17 34.77
C LEU A 61 -23.34 -1.13 34.02
N ARG A 62 -23.35 -2.29 34.69
CA ARG A 62 -23.82 -3.56 34.10
C ARG A 62 -25.28 -3.52 33.67
N ALA A 63 -26.15 -2.89 34.47
CA ALA A 63 -27.56 -2.71 34.08
C ALA A 63 -27.66 -1.84 32.81
N LEU A 64 -26.89 -0.76 32.71
CA LEU A 64 -26.83 0.07 31.50
C LEU A 64 -26.32 -0.71 30.28
N LEU A 65 -25.26 -1.52 30.43
CA LEU A 65 -24.77 -2.38 29.35
C LEU A 65 -25.82 -3.41 28.91
N ARG A 66 -26.63 -3.94 29.83
CA ARG A 66 -27.71 -4.89 29.53
C ARG A 66 -28.82 -4.29 28.68
N TYR A 67 -29.13 -3.00 28.89
CA TYR A 67 -30.14 -2.27 28.12
C TYR A 67 -29.56 -1.48 26.94
N LEU A 68 -28.28 -1.66 26.62
CA LEU A 68 -27.64 -0.98 25.50
C LEU A 68 -28.31 -1.39 24.18
N PRO A 69 -28.74 -0.45 23.33
CA PRO A 69 -29.30 -0.78 22.03
C PRO A 69 -28.29 -1.58 21.18
N LYS A 70 -28.79 -2.59 20.46
CA LYS A 70 -27.94 -3.46 19.61
C LYS A 70 -27.07 -2.67 18.64
N SER A 71 -27.60 -1.58 18.07
CA SER A 71 -26.85 -0.71 17.14
C SER A 71 -25.60 -0.10 17.78
N VAL A 72 -25.70 0.37 19.03
CA VAL A 72 -24.58 0.95 19.78
C VAL A 72 -23.56 -0.13 20.12
N PHE A 73 -24.03 -1.30 20.56
CA PHE A 73 -23.16 -2.45 20.83
C PHE A 73 -22.39 -2.87 19.58
N THR A 74 -23.09 -3.05 18.46
CA THR A 74 -22.46 -3.40 17.18
C THR A 74 -21.43 -2.35 16.79
N ARG A 75 -21.74 -1.05 16.86
CA ARG A 75 -20.77 0.02 16.55
C ARG A 75 -19.53 -0.03 17.44
N SER A 76 -19.70 -0.35 18.72
CA SER A 76 -18.55 -0.55 19.63
C SER A 76 -17.68 -1.73 19.20
N LEU A 77 -18.29 -2.86 18.82
CA LEU A 77 -17.56 -4.01 18.28
C LEU A 77 -16.85 -3.66 16.95
N GLN A 78 -17.45 -2.82 16.11
CA GLN A 78 -16.81 -2.37 14.86
C GLN A 78 -15.49 -1.67 15.14
N VAL A 79 -15.47 -0.73 16.09
CA VAL A 79 -14.24 -0.05 16.51
C VAL A 79 -13.25 -1.03 17.14
N MET A 80 -13.71 -2.04 17.87
CA MET A 80 -12.81 -3.03 18.48
C MET A 80 -12.14 -3.96 17.45
N TYR A 81 -12.84 -4.29 16.36
CA TYR A 81 -12.39 -5.28 15.36
C TYR A 81 -12.00 -4.68 14.00
N HIS A 82 -11.93 -3.35 13.86
CA HIS A 82 -11.52 -2.72 12.60
C HIS A 82 -10.04 -2.94 12.26
N TYR A 83 -9.15 -3.06 13.26
CA TYR A 83 -7.72 -3.26 13.00
C TYR A 83 -7.42 -4.74 12.72
N ARG A 84 -7.09 -5.08 11.46
CA ARG A 84 -6.87 -6.45 10.97
C ARG A 84 -5.62 -6.50 10.07
N PRO A 85 -4.40 -6.53 10.65
CA PRO A 85 -3.18 -6.51 9.85
C PRO A 85 -3.05 -7.71 8.93
N GLN A 86 -2.60 -7.49 7.69
CA GLN A 86 -2.31 -8.54 6.73
C GLN A 86 -0.79 -8.64 6.48
N ALA A 87 -0.29 -9.86 6.29
CA ALA A 87 1.10 -10.11 5.90
C ALA A 87 1.36 -9.57 4.48
N THR A 88 2.28 -8.62 4.35
CA THR A 88 2.56 -7.91 3.09
C THR A 88 3.29 -8.74 2.06
N PHE A 89 3.94 -9.84 2.46
CA PHE A 89 4.61 -10.77 1.55
C PHE A 89 3.65 -11.79 0.93
N LEU A 90 2.43 -11.91 1.43
CA LEU A 90 1.40 -12.77 0.85
C LEU A 90 0.55 -12.01 -0.17
N PRO A 91 -0.13 -12.72 -1.09
CA PRO A 91 -1.15 -12.11 -1.94
C PRO A 91 -2.26 -11.46 -1.08
N PRO A 92 -2.78 -10.27 -1.49
CA PRO A 92 -3.86 -9.62 -0.77
C PRO A 92 -5.08 -10.54 -0.71
N VAL A 93 -5.71 -10.65 0.46
CA VAL A 93 -6.89 -11.49 0.66
C VAL A 93 -8.11 -10.59 0.48
N GLN A 94 -9.09 -11.07 -0.27
CA GLN A 94 -10.35 -10.35 -0.44
C GLN A 94 -11.04 -10.15 0.92
N ASP A 95 -11.33 -8.90 1.28
CA ASP A 95 -12.06 -8.60 2.51
C ASP A 95 -13.52 -9.05 2.38
N LYS A 96 -13.90 -10.04 3.19
CA LYS A 96 -15.28 -10.54 3.32
C LYS A 96 -16.01 -9.90 4.51
N GLY A 97 -15.35 -8.98 5.22
CA GLY A 97 -15.92 -8.30 6.38
C GLY A 97 -16.97 -7.27 5.99
N GLN A 98 -17.97 -7.08 6.86
CA GLN A 98 -18.93 -5.97 6.73
C GLN A 98 -18.32 -4.61 7.09
N ILE A 99 -17.17 -4.63 7.78
CA ILE A 99 -16.50 -3.44 8.33
C ILE A 99 -15.17 -3.32 7.62
N LYS A 100 -14.93 -2.19 6.96
CA LYS A 100 -13.66 -1.91 6.30
C LYS A 100 -12.51 -1.93 7.32
N PRO A 101 -11.38 -2.60 7.02
CA PRO A 101 -10.20 -2.59 7.87
C PRO A 101 -9.69 -1.17 8.10
N ALA A 102 -9.09 -0.94 9.25
CA ALA A 102 -8.30 0.25 9.50
C ALA A 102 -7.18 0.38 8.45
N PRO A 103 -6.82 1.61 8.05
CA PRO A 103 -5.65 1.83 7.21
C PRO A 103 -4.39 1.30 7.91
N GLN A 104 -3.55 0.60 7.15
CA GLN A 104 -2.30 0.00 7.62
C GLN A 104 -1.14 0.62 6.85
N PRO A 105 -0.31 1.46 7.49
CA PRO A 105 0.85 2.07 6.85
C PRO A 105 1.80 1.06 6.20
N SER A 106 2.11 -0.05 6.90
CA SER A 106 2.91 -1.16 6.34
C SER A 106 2.30 -1.75 5.06
N LEU A 107 1.00 -2.02 5.04
CA LEU A 107 0.32 -2.56 3.86
C LEU A 107 0.36 -1.59 2.68
N LEU A 108 0.11 -0.31 2.93
CA LEU A 108 0.12 0.73 1.91
C LEU A 108 1.51 0.85 1.28
N ARG A 109 2.58 0.88 2.08
CA ARG A 109 3.96 0.92 1.58
C ARG A 109 4.29 -0.29 0.72
N ALA A 110 3.88 -1.49 1.14
CA ALA A 110 4.11 -2.71 0.36
C ALA A 110 3.31 -2.74 -0.96
N GLN A 111 2.09 -2.20 -0.98
CA GLN A 111 1.30 -2.06 -2.21
C GLN A 111 2.00 -1.11 -3.19
N LEU A 112 2.44 0.06 -2.72
CA LEU A 112 3.19 1.01 -3.55
C LEU A 112 4.47 0.39 -4.12
N ALA A 113 5.22 -0.37 -3.32
CA ALA A 113 6.42 -1.05 -3.78
C ALA A 113 6.13 -2.08 -4.89
N ARG A 114 5.02 -2.82 -4.78
CA ARG A 114 4.56 -3.77 -5.80
C ARG A 114 4.13 -3.07 -7.07
N ASP A 115 3.35 -2.01 -6.96
CA ASP A 115 2.87 -1.24 -8.10
C ASP A 115 4.04 -0.61 -8.88
N ASN A 116 5.05 -0.10 -8.17
CA ASN A 116 6.27 0.40 -8.80
C ASN A 116 7.05 -0.72 -9.51
N ALA A 117 7.12 -1.92 -8.91
CA ALA A 117 7.81 -3.06 -9.52
C ALA A 117 7.09 -3.59 -10.76
N THR A 118 5.75 -3.59 -10.79
CA THR A 118 4.97 -4.02 -11.97
C THR A 118 5.11 -3.01 -13.11
N VAL A 119 5.09 -1.71 -12.81
CA VAL A 119 5.35 -0.66 -13.81
C VAL A 119 6.76 -0.78 -14.38
N ALA A 120 7.78 -0.98 -13.54
CA ALA A 120 9.15 -1.17 -14.00
C ALA A 120 9.31 -2.43 -14.88
N ALA A 121 8.67 -3.54 -14.50
CA ALA A 121 8.67 -4.77 -15.29
C ALA A 121 7.95 -4.61 -16.63
N ALA A 122 6.80 -3.93 -16.65
CA ALA A 122 6.07 -3.64 -17.89
C ALA A 122 6.87 -2.73 -18.84
N ALA A 123 7.57 -1.73 -18.30
CA ALA A 123 8.45 -0.86 -19.08
C ALA A 123 9.65 -1.62 -19.68
N ALA A 124 10.26 -2.54 -18.91
CA ALA A 124 11.34 -3.38 -19.41
C ALA A 124 10.88 -4.31 -20.55
N LEU A 125 9.69 -4.89 -20.43
CA LEU A 125 9.10 -5.73 -21.49
C LEU A 125 8.82 -4.92 -22.77
N ALA A 126 8.33 -3.69 -22.63
CA ALA A 126 8.09 -2.80 -23.78
C ALA A 126 9.40 -2.36 -24.48
N ALA A 127 10.51 -2.25 -23.74
CA ALA A 127 11.82 -1.95 -24.33
C ALA A 127 12.36 -3.13 -25.16
N ASP A 128 12.09 -4.38 -24.75
CA ASP A 128 12.54 -5.59 -25.44
C ASP A 128 11.78 -5.81 -26.77
N VAL A 129 10.47 -5.53 -26.79
CA VAL A 129 9.66 -5.59 -28.02
C VAL A 129 10.14 -4.61 -29.09
N ASN A 130 10.64 -3.44 -28.68
CA ASN A 130 11.23 -2.47 -29.62
C ASN A 130 12.61 -2.90 -30.13
N HIS A 131 13.27 -3.87 -29.50
CA HIS A 131 14.56 -4.40 -29.97
C HIS A 131 14.39 -5.45 -31.07
N GLU A 132 13.36 -6.31 -31.01
CA GLU A 132 13.09 -7.29 -32.06
C GLU A 132 12.48 -6.68 -33.33
N ALA A 133 11.69 -5.60 -33.23
CA ALA A 133 11.16 -4.89 -34.39
C ALA A 133 12.26 -4.28 -35.29
N GLY A 134 13.49 -4.13 -34.78
CA GLY A 134 14.66 -3.68 -35.56
C GLY A 134 15.36 -4.78 -36.37
N LEU A 135 15.12 -6.06 -36.07
CA LEU A 135 15.82 -7.18 -36.72
C LEU A 135 15.11 -7.67 -38.00
N GLU A 136 13.78 -7.55 -38.08
CA GLU A 136 13.03 -7.88 -39.30
C GLU A 136 13.21 -6.85 -40.44
N SER A 137 13.75 -5.66 -40.15
CA SER A 137 14.09 -4.67 -41.19
C SER A 137 15.37 -5.01 -41.99
N SER A 138 16.05 -6.12 -41.70
CA SER A 138 17.30 -6.53 -42.40
C SER A 138 17.14 -7.69 -43.38
N LEU A 139 15.94 -8.30 -43.48
CA LEU A 139 15.62 -9.26 -44.54
C LEU A 139 15.36 -8.51 -45.84
N ASN A 140 16.46 -8.16 -46.49
CA ASN A 140 16.50 -7.61 -47.83
C ASN A 140 15.75 -8.58 -48.77
N PRO A 141 14.60 -8.17 -49.37
CA PRO A 141 13.93 -9.01 -50.34
C PRO A 141 14.90 -9.29 -51.51
N PRO A 142 14.84 -10.48 -52.14
CA PRO A 142 15.70 -10.79 -53.28
C PRO A 142 15.53 -9.71 -54.34
N GLN A 143 16.62 -9.04 -54.69
CA GLN A 143 16.65 -8.03 -55.74
C GLN A 143 16.17 -8.66 -57.05
N ARG A 144 14.92 -8.37 -57.42
CA ARG A 144 14.50 -8.46 -58.81
C ARG A 144 15.04 -7.24 -59.53
N HIS A 145 15.93 -7.51 -60.48
CA HIS A 145 16.28 -6.58 -61.55
C HIS A 145 15.03 -6.34 -62.40
N ASP A 146 14.21 -5.37 -62.00
CA ASP A 146 13.23 -4.77 -62.89
C ASP A 146 13.78 -3.42 -63.36
N MET A 147 13.80 -3.31 -64.68
CA MET A 147 14.28 -2.15 -65.42
C MET A 147 13.46 -0.89 -65.13
N ASP A 148 14.19 0.22 -65.21
CA ASP A 148 13.77 1.61 -65.24
C ASP A 148 12.35 1.92 -65.74
N ALA A 149 11.61 2.66 -64.92
CA ALA A 149 10.76 3.74 -65.39
C ALA A 149 10.47 4.74 -64.24
N SER A 150 11.20 5.85 -64.27
CA SER A 150 10.79 7.23 -64.00
C SER A 150 9.49 7.50 -63.22
N SER A 151 9.59 8.22 -62.09
CA SER A 151 8.73 9.37 -61.69
C SER A 151 8.95 9.66 -60.20
N LEU A 152 9.71 10.69 -59.83
CA LEU A 152 9.17 11.97 -59.31
C LEU A 152 7.99 11.79 -58.35
N TYR A 153 8.19 12.05 -57.05
CA TYR A 153 7.57 13.17 -56.31
C TYR A 153 8.13 13.25 -54.88
N THR A 154 8.62 14.44 -54.57
CA THR A 154 8.98 14.99 -53.26
C THR A 154 7.73 15.27 -52.45
N THR A 155 7.66 14.87 -51.17
CA THR A 155 7.13 15.73 -50.08
C THR A 155 7.56 15.22 -48.71
N SER A 156 8.25 16.11 -48.00
CA SER A 156 8.51 16.14 -46.56
C SER A 156 7.23 16.14 -45.72
N SER A 157 7.21 15.44 -44.58
CA SER A 157 6.38 15.88 -43.44
C SER A 157 6.95 15.43 -42.09
N THR A 158 7.37 16.46 -41.35
CA THR A 158 7.82 16.52 -39.96
C THR A 158 6.63 16.51 -38.99
N ALA A 159 6.72 15.79 -37.87
CA ALA A 159 6.13 16.12 -36.56
C ALA A 159 6.55 15.04 -35.53
N ALA A 160 7.45 15.33 -34.59
CA ALA A 160 7.16 15.92 -33.27
C ALA A 160 6.14 15.04 -32.49
N GLY A 161 6.52 14.28 -31.46
CA GLY A 161 7.23 14.71 -30.27
C GLY A 161 6.21 15.17 -29.22
N SER A 162 5.87 14.30 -28.26
CA SER A 162 5.19 14.72 -27.03
C SER A 162 5.55 13.80 -25.87
N ALA A 163 6.59 14.19 -25.14
CA ALA A 163 6.86 13.73 -23.80
C ALA A 163 5.96 14.53 -22.85
N VAL A 164 5.06 13.85 -22.14
CA VAL A 164 4.30 14.46 -21.05
C VAL A 164 5.10 14.26 -19.77
N THR A 165 5.89 15.28 -19.45
CA THR A 165 6.51 15.49 -18.14
C THR A 165 5.50 16.20 -17.26
N THR A 166 4.97 15.53 -16.23
CA THR A 166 4.22 16.17 -15.15
C THR A 166 5.11 16.23 -13.91
N VAL A 167 5.72 17.39 -13.72
CA VAL A 167 6.27 17.88 -12.44
C VAL A 167 5.13 18.58 -11.69
N ILE A 168 5.31 18.83 -10.38
CA ILE A 168 4.53 19.70 -9.46
C ILE A 168 3.55 18.86 -8.60
N HIS A 169 3.55 18.86 -7.26
CA HIS A 169 4.13 19.76 -6.26
C HIS A 169 4.45 18.99 -4.96
N LYS A 170 5.55 19.37 -4.31
CA LYS A 170 5.87 19.01 -2.93
C LYS A 170 5.40 20.19 -2.08
N GLU A 171 4.23 20.07 -1.44
CA GLU A 171 3.81 21.03 -0.43
C GLU A 171 4.41 20.65 0.92
N GLU A 172 5.26 21.55 1.36
CA GLU A 172 5.85 21.67 2.68
C GLU A 172 4.78 22.22 3.63
N VAL A 173 4.43 21.48 4.68
CA VAL A 173 3.65 22.02 5.80
C VAL A 173 4.54 21.96 7.04
N GLU A 174 5.36 23.00 7.17
CA GLU A 174 5.80 23.51 8.45
C GLU A 174 4.65 24.28 9.11
N GLY A 175 4.51 24.15 10.43
CA GLY A 175 3.52 24.89 11.23
C GLY A 175 2.87 23.98 12.28
N ALA A 176 3.54 23.73 13.40
CA ALA A 176 3.39 24.53 14.62
C ALA A 176 1.96 24.50 15.17
N ILE A 177 1.76 23.85 16.33
CA ILE A 177 0.97 24.35 17.46
C ILE A 177 1.51 23.65 18.72
N ALA A 178 2.18 24.46 19.53
CA ALA A 178 2.33 24.30 20.96
C ALA A 178 0.98 24.62 21.63
N VAL A 179 0.53 23.78 22.55
CA VAL A 179 0.07 24.07 23.93
C VAL A 179 0.03 22.75 24.69
#